data_AF-R9L3H7-F1
#
_entry.id   AF-R9L3H7-F1
#
_cell.length_a   1.000
_cell.length_b   1.000
_cell.length_c   1.000
_cell.angle_alpha   90.00
_cell.angle_beta   90.00
_cell.angle_gamma   90.00
#
_symmetry.space_group_name_H-M   'P 1'
#
loop_
_entity.id
_entity.type
_entity.pdbx_description
1 polymer ?
#
loop_
_entity_poly.entity_id
_entity_poly.type
_entity_poly.pdbx_seq_one_letter_code
_entity_poly.pdbx_strand_id
1 'polypeptide(L)'
;MKKIKFLMFGTLILSLVAIAVGASFLMTGTTATRPQKTFDAYMADAEIYLDDGDYYKAIVSYESALDEEAQNIDALQGLASVYLRQMNYKKEQEIRQQLAELVPGDLNNQIRLIEIEINLGELDAAKIMTEQLMDVYDSEELKSLYAEMNIDTPVFNIASGAYDDYQLLLLTNTYNNAYVRYTTDGNEPTIDSQLYSDGIVISYPETVIRAKAFGVLGYMSEEIRLDFTITKPAEVISSRNYNSYSDTLYSIGNNILNKSWDSDIYNYEMAQIRELYMLGSYNISSEPMTATFCNGYYNMYESRYTEMGDFNLDFVTYTPFLKTLSVGYQKELDLTPLANLHYIENLSLLNDGITDISPLSGLTTLKMLALGWNSISDVSPLFALTELESLGLWNNQLSDIGGLEKLSQLTYLDIAYNGVTQIDCVSQMPNLNELWINNNRISDISSLGDCTKLMVLIQNDNQIDDYSPIKGIANQLYKTDVNW
;
A
#
# COMPACT_ATOMS: atom_id res chain seq x y z
N MET A 1 -44.47 -17.35 -29.26
CA MET A 1 -43.93 -16.24 -28.43
C MET A 1 -44.43 -16.39 -27.00
N LYS A 2 -43.47 -16.44 -26.05
CA LYS A 2 -43.49 -15.99 -24.65
C LYS A 2 -44.20 -16.80 -23.51
N LYS A 3 -43.34 -17.05 -22.50
CA LYS A 3 -43.51 -17.19 -21.02
C LYS A 3 -43.95 -18.56 -20.45
N ILE A 4 -43.08 -19.28 -19.72
CA ILE A 4 -42.60 -19.17 -18.30
C ILE A 4 -43.57 -19.82 -17.29
N LYS A 5 -43.14 -20.88 -16.57
CA LYS A 5 -43.08 -21.01 -15.09
C LYS A 5 -42.72 -22.44 -14.61
N PHE A 6 -41.75 -22.48 -13.68
CA PHE A 6 -41.62 -23.36 -12.51
C PHE A 6 -41.70 -24.90 -12.65
N LEU A 7 -40.62 -25.60 -12.28
CA LEU A 7 -40.66 -27.02 -11.95
C LEU A 7 -39.99 -27.27 -10.58
N MET A 8 -40.81 -27.30 -9.54
CA MET A 8 -40.54 -28.11 -8.34
C MET A 8 -41.12 -29.50 -8.61
N PHE A 9 -40.45 -30.56 -8.17
CA PHE A 9 -41.03 -31.65 -7.37
C PHE A 9 -39.96 -32.71 -7.13
N GLY A 10 -39.67 -32.98 -5.86
CA GLY A 10 -38.98 -34.19 -5.45
C GLY A 10 -39.92 -35.40 -5.44
N THR A 11 -39.33 -36.60 -5.50
CA THR A 11 -39.91 -37.82 -4.91
C THR A 11 -38.80 -38.84 -4.61
N LEU A 12 -38.79 -39.26 -3.36
CA LEU A 12 -38.27 -40.51 -2.78
C LEU A 12 -38.75 -41.76 -3.55
N ILE A 13 -37.98 -42.88 -3.53
CA ILE A 13 -38.41 -44.28 -3.22
C ILE A 13 -37.40 -45.36 -3.70
N LEU A 14 -36.95 -46.21 -2.73
CA LEU A 14 -36.63 -47.67 -2.74
C LEU A 14 -35.67 -48.27 -3.82
N SER A 15 -34.87 -49.35 -3.66
CA SER A 15 -34.74 -50.46 -2.70
C SER A 15 -33.59 -51.41 -3.11
N LEU A 16 -33.07 -52.16 -2.12
CA LEU A 16 -32.36 -53.46 -2.12
C LEU A 16 -32.08 -54.28 -3.42
N VAL A 17 -30.87 -54.85 -3.45
CA VAL A 17 -30.48 -56.25 -3.80
C VAL A 17 -30.55 -56.71 -5.28
N ALA A 18 -29.35 -56.74 -5.86
CA ALA A 18 -28.70 -57.85 -6.59
C ALA A 18 -29.09 -58.29 -8.02
N ILE A 19 -28.01 -58.63 -8.73
CA ILE A 19 -27.80 -59.71 -9.72
C ILE A 19 -27.33 -59.24 -11.11
N ALA A 20 -26.01 -59.44 -11.29
CA ALA A 20 -25.29 -60.02 -12.44
C ALA A 20 -25.42 -59.33 -13.81
N VAL A 21 -24.35 -59.15 -14.59
CA VAL A 21 -23.62 -60.21 -15.28
C VAL A 21 -22.18 -59.78 -15.57
N GLY A 22 -21.24 -60.67 -15.25
CA GLY A 22 -19.82 -60.56 -15.60
C GLY A 22 -19.07 -61.90 -15.46
N ALA A 23 -19.72 -62.98 -15.93
CA ALA A 23 -19.19 -64.28 -16.35
C ALA A 23 -17.93 -64.89 -15.67
N SER A 24 -18.15 -66.01 -14.98
CA SER A 24 -17.22 -67.15 -14.94
C SER A 24 -17.92 -68.39 -15.49
N PHE A 25 -17.66 -68.74 -16.77
CA PHE A 25 -17.40 -70.12 -17.24
C PHE A 25 -17.02 -70.11 -18.74
N LEU A 26 -15.77 -70.51 -19.00
CA LEU A 26 -15.20 -71.15 -20.21
C LEU A 26 -15.19 -70.38 -21.56
N MET A 27 -14.03 -69.83 -21.93
CA MET A 27 -13.23 -70.35 -23.05
C MET A 27 -11.76 -69.98 -22.88
N THR A 28 -10.93 -71.02 -22.97
CA THR A 28 -9.47 -71.09 -23.05
C THR A 28 -8.81 -69.97 -23.85
N GLY A 29 -7.83 -69.29 -23.25
CA GLY A 29 -6.95 -68.36 -23.95
C GLY A 29 -5.99 -67.67 -22.98
N THR A 30 -4.86 -68.32 -22.71
CA THR A 30 -3.63 -67.82 -22.04
C THR A 30 -3.59 -66.31 -21.79
N THR A 31 -3.88 -65.85 -20.57
CA THR A 31 -3.40 -64.56 -20.08
C THR A 31 -2.11 -64.81 -19.31
N ALA A 32 -1.00 -64.39 -19.92
CA ALA A 32 0.27 -64.31 -19.22
C ALA A 32 0.07 -63.39 -17.99
N THR A 33 0.19 -63.93 -16.78
CA THR A 33 0.37 -63.12 -15.58
C THR A 33 1.67 -62.36 -15.74
N ARG A 34 1.59 -61.05 -16.01
CA ARG A 34 2.74 -60.15 -15.86
C ARG A 34 3.21 -60.26 -14.41
N PRO A 35 4.51 -60.36 -14.12
CA PRO A 35 4.97 -60.39 -12.73
C PRO A 35 4.50 -59.11 -12.03
N GLN A 36 3.74 -59.28 -10.95
CA GLN A 36 3.25 -58.20 -10.10
C GLN A 36 4.46 -57.63 -9.35
N LYS A 37 4.73 -56.32 -9.46
CA LYS A 37 5.83 -55.68 -8.75
C LYS A 37 5.44 -55.52 -7.27
N THR A 38 6.42 -55.32 -6.39
CA THR A 38 6.16 -54.98 -4.98
C THR A 38 5.72 -53.51 -4.87
N PHE A 39 5.07 -53.14 -3.75
CA PHE A 39 4.73 -51.75 -3.43
C PHE A 39 5.93 -50.80 -3.64
N ASP A 40 7.08 -51.10 -3.01
CA ASP A 40 8.30 -50.30 -3.15
C ASP A 40 8.78 -50.14 -4.60
N ALA A 41 8.60 -51.17 -5.42
CA ALA A 41 8.99 -51.13 -6.82
C ALA A 41 8.02 -50.29 -7.67
N TYR A 42 6.74 -50.26 -7.32
CA TYR A 42 5.78 -49.34 -7.93
C TYR A 42 6.02 -47.89 -7.51
N MET A 43 6.35 -47.64 -6.23
CA MET A 43 6.69 -46.31 -5.73
C MET A 43 7.96 -45.77 -6.39
N ALA A 44 9.02 -46.58 -6.50
CA ALA A 44 10.26 -46.19 -7.15
C ALA A 44 10.07 -45.87 -8.65
N ASP A 45 9.27 -46.68 -9.36
CA ASP A 45 8.89 -46.38 -10.75
C ASP A 45 8.10 -45.08 -10.85
N ALA A 46 7.16 -44.85 -9.93
CA ALA A 46 6.30 -43.67 -9.94
C ALA A 46 7.11 -42.37 -9.77
N GLU A 47 8.11 -42.37 -8.88
CA GLU A 47 9.03 -41.25 -8.70
C GLU A 47 9.88 -40.99 -9.95
N ILE A 48 10.45 -42.04 -10.55
CA ILE A 48 11.23 -41.91 -11.80
C ILE A 48 10.37 -41.31 -12.92
N TYR A 49 9.14 -41.82 -13.12
CA TYR A 49 8.24 -41.29 -14.14
C TYR A 49 7.80 -39.86 -13.86
N LEU A 50 7.66 -39.50 -12.59
CA LEU A 50 7.31 -38.15 -12.19
C LEU A 50 8.45 -37.16 -12.48
N ASP A 51 9.71 -37.55 -12.23
CA ASP A 51 10.90 -36.76 -12.56
C ASP A 51 11.11 -36.64 -14.08
N ASP A 52 10.83 -37.70 -14.82
CA ASP A 52 10.87 -37.70 -16.29
C ASP A 52 9.69 -36.94 -16.94
N GLY A 53 8.72 -36.48 -16.14
CA GLY A 53 7.52 -35.77 -16.61
C GLY A 53 6.48 -36.66 -17.30
N ASP A 54 6.61 -37.99 -17.21
CA ASP A 54 5.64 -38.96 -17.74
C ASP A 54 4.51 -39.21 -16.72
N TYR A 55 3.66 -38.20 -16.56
CA TYR A 55 2.60 -38.19 -15.56
C TYR A 55 1.60 -39.35 -15.69
N TYR A 56 1.36 -39.84 -16.91
CA TYR A 56 0.47 -40.98 -17.12
C TYR A 56 1.05 -42.25 -16.48
N LYS A 57 2.34 -42.52 -16.68
CA LYS A 57 3.00 -43.67 -16.06
C LYS A 57 3.17 -43.50 -14.56
N ALA A 58 3.41 -42.27 -14.09
CA ALA A 58 3.46 -41.97 -12.67
C ALA A 58 2.12 -42.28 -12.00
N ILE A 59 1.00 -41.82 -12.57
CA ILE A 59 -0.36 -42.12 -12.08
C ILE A 59 -0.60 -43.63 -12.02
N VAL A 60 -0.36 -44.34 -13.13
CA VAL A 60 -0.58 -45.80 -13.18
C VAL A 60 0.26 -46.52 -12.13
N SER A 61 1.48 -46.04 -11.86
CA SER A 61 2.38 -46.65 -10.88
C SER A 61 1.92 -46.38 -9.44
N TYR A 62 1.49 -45.15 -9.12
CA TYR A 62 0.89 -44.83 -7.82
C TYR A 62 -0.44 -45.56 -7.58
N GLU A 63 -1.31 -45.64 -8.60
CA GLU A 63 -2.56 -46.42 -8.51
C GLU A 63 -2.26 -47.92 -8.30
N SER A 64 -1.25 -48.46 -8.98
CA SER A 64 -0.81 -49.86 -8.77
C SER A 64 -0.20 -50.07 -7.38
N ALA A 65 0.48 -49.07 -6.81
CA ALA A 65 0.97 -49.14 -5.43
C ALA A 65 -0.21 -49.16 -4.43
N LEU A 66 -1.25 -48.38 -4.69
CA LEU A 66 -2.47 -48.36 -3.87
C LEU A 66 -3.32 -49.64 -3.98
N ASP A 67 -3.21 -50.37 -5.10
CA ASP A 67 -3.79 -51.71 -5.24
C ASP A 67 -3.09 -52.74 -4.33
N GLU A 68 -1.78 -52.59 -4.08
CA GLU A 68 -1.00 -53.44 -3.15
C GLU A 68 -1.19 -53.03 -1.69
N GLU A 69 -1.10 -51.73 -1.40
CA GLU A 69 -1.31 -51.15 -0.08
C GLU A 69 -2.38 -50.06 -0.13
N ALA A 70 -3.64 -50.47 0.06
CA ALA A 70 -4.77 -49.56 0.08
C ALA A 70 -4.59 -48.50 1.19
N GLN A 71 -4.95 -47.25 0.88
CA GLN A 71 -4.89 -46.12 1.81
C GLN A 71 -3.48 -45.76 2.30
N ASN A 72 -2.43 -46.20 1.60
CA ASN A 72 -1.05 -45.80 1.91
C ASN A 72 -0.86 -44.28 1.63
N ILE A 73 -0.41 -43.55 2.66
CA ILE A 73 -0.31 -42.08 2.64
C ILE A 73 0.70 -41.60 1.59
N ASP A 74 1.85 -42.26 1.46
CA ASP A 74 2.91 -41.83 0.56
C ASP A 74 2.48 -41.97 -0.91
N ALA A 75 1.78 -43.06 -1.24
CA ALA A 75 1.23 -43.28 -2.56
C ALA A 75 0.11 -42.28 -2.92
N LEU A 76 -0.77 -41.95 -1.95
CA LEU A 76 -1.80 -40.92 -2.14
C LEU A 76 -1.21 -39.51 -2.29
N GLN A 77 -0.17 -39.17 -1.51
CA GLN A 77 0.54 -37.88 -1.64
C GLN A 77 1.26 -37.75 -2.99
N GLY A 78 1.89 -38.83 -3.44
CA GLY A 78 2.48 -38.93 -4.77
C GLY A 78 1.44 -38.71 -5.87
N LEU A 79 0.32 -39.43 -5.79
CA LEU A 79 -0.78 -39.32 -6.76
C LEU A 79 -1.40 -37.91 -6.82
N ALA A 80 -1.63 -37.28 -5.65
CA ALA A 80 -2.09 -35.89 -5.59
C ALA A 80 -1.09 -34.93 -6.24
N SER A 81 0.21 -35.10 -6.00
CA SER A 81 1.27 -34.28 -6.59
C SER A 81 1.29 -34.40 -8.12
N VAL A 82 1.04 -35.58 -8.68
CA VAL A 82 0.95 -35.77 -10.13
C VAL A 82 -0.25 -35.02 -10.71
N TYR A 83 -1.43 -35.14 -10.10
CA TYR A 83 -2.63 -34.46 -10.59
C TYR A 83 -2.56 -32.94 -10.44
N LEU A 84 -1.87 -32.42 -9.42
CA LEU A 84 -1.57 -30.99 -9.29
C LEU A 84 -0.70 -30.49 -10.46
N ARG A 85 0.39 -31.20 -10.79
CA ARG A 85 1.26 -30.87 -11.93
C ARG A 85 0.55 -30.94 -13.28
N GLN A 86 -0.50 -31.76 -13.39
CA GLN A 86 -1.39 -31.82 -14.55
C GLN A 86 -2.49 -30.75 -14.57
N MET A 87 -2.57 -29.89 -13.55
CA MET A 87 -3.68 -28.94 -13.35
C MET A 87 -5.06 -29.63 -13.31
N ASN A 88 -5.10 -30.91 -12.89
CA ASN A 88 -6.33 -31.67 -12.72
C ASN A 88 -6.82 -31.56 -11.27
N TYR A 89 -7.24 -30.34 -10.92
CA TYR A 89 -7.60 -29.97 -9.54
C TYR A 89 -8.72 -30.82 -8.96
N LYS A 90 -9.66 -31.30 -9.79
CA LYS A 90 -10.77 -32.14 -9.30
C LYS A 90 -10.28 -33.47 -8.73
N LYS A 91 -9.45 -34.20 -9.47
CA LYS A 91 -8.90 -35.48 -9.01
C LYS A 91 -7.92 -35.29 -7.86
N GLU A 92 -7.14 -34.22 -7.91
CA GLU A 92 -6.23 -33.86 -6.83
C GLU A 92 -6.98 -33.62 -5.52
N GLN A 93 -8.09 -32.88 -5.56
CA GLN A 93 -8.98 -32.67 -4.42
C GLN A 93 -9.62 -33.97 -3.92
N GLU A 94 -10.10 -34.85 -4.80
CA GLU A 94 -10.66 -36.15 -4.41
C GLU A 94 -9.65 -37.00 -3.61
N ILE A 95 -8.36 -36.95 -3.97
CA ILE A 95 -7.29 -37.68 -3.27
C ILE A 95 -6.90 -36.97 -1.96
N ARG A 96 -6.87 -35.63 -1.95
CA ARG A 96 -6.60 -34.88 -0.72
C ARG A 96 -7.70 -35.03 0.31
N GLN A 97 -8.96 -35.15 -0.12
CA GLN A 97 -10.08 -35.47 0.77
C GLN A 97 -9.89 -36.85 1.42
N GLN A 98 -9.45 -37.85 0.65
CA GLN A 98 -9.11 -39.17 1.20
C GLN A 98 -7.94 -39.11 2.18
N LEU A 99 -6.90 -38.31 1.90
CA LEU A 99 -5.78 -38.08 2.83
C LEU A 99 -6.25 -37.41 4.14
N ALA A 100 -7.17 -36.45 4.05
CA ALA A 100 -7.74 -35.76 5.21
C ALA A 100 -8.56 -36.70 6.11
N GLU A 101 -9.27 -37.66 5.52
CA GLU A 101 -10.00 -38.71 6.26
C GLU A 101 -9.04 -39.67 7.00
N LEU A 102 -7.81 -39.82 6.53
CA LEU A 102 -6.80 -40.73 7.09
C LEU A 102 -5.97 -40.14 8.23
N VAL A 103 -5.95 -38.81 8.42
CA VAL A 103 -5.22 -38.15 9.53
C VAL A 103 -6.06 -37.06 10.20
N PRO A 104 -7.05 -37.42 11.05
CA PRO A 104 -7.79 -36.44 11.83
C PRO A 104 -6.97 -36.08 13.08
N GLY A 105 -6.17 -35.00 13.02
CA GLY A 105 -5.53 -34.47 14.22
C GLY A 105 -4.39 -33.46 14.04
N ASP A 106 -3.72 -33.39 12.89
CA ASP A 106 -2.65 -32.40 12.70
C ASP A 106 -3.22 -31.05 12.27
N LEU A 107 -2.88 -29.98 13.00
CA LEU A 107 -3.29 -28.61 12.74
C LEU A 107 -2.96 -28.18 11.30
N ASN A 108 -1.79 -28.60 10.78
CA ASN A 108 -1.36 -28.27 9.42
C ASN A 108 -2.32 -28.82 8.36
N ASN A 109 -2.86 -30.03 8.57
CA ASN A 109 -3.83 -30.62 7.65
C ASN A 109 -5.17 -29.90 7.72
N GLN A 110 -5.56 -29.41 8.90
CA GLN A 110 -6.81 -28.68 9.07
C GLN A 110 -6.74 -27.27 8.47
N ILE A 111 -5.59 -26.59 8.58
CA ILE A 111 -5.32 -25.32 7.89
C ILE A 111 -5.39 -25.52 6.36
N ARG A 112 -4.79 -26.59 5.83
CA ARG A 112 -4.88 -26.91 4.39
C ARG A 112 -6.31 -27.15 3.91
N LEU A 113 -7.17 -27.73 4.74
CA LEU A 113 -8.59 -27.89 4.40
C LEU A 113 -9.29 -26.54 4.32
N ILE A 114 -9.00 -25.61 5.25
CA ILE A 114 -9.52 -24.24 5.20
C ILE A 114 -9.05 -23.55 3.90
N GLU A 115 -7.78 -23.68 3.54
CA GLU A 115 -7.25 -23.13 2.29
C GLU A 115 -7.95 -23.70 1.04
N ILE A 116 -8.31 -24.99 1.06
CA ILE A 116 -9.07 -25.62 -0.03
C ILE A 116 -10.48 -25.00 -0.13
N GLU A 117 -11.19 -24.85 0.99
CA GLU A 117 -12.52 -24.22 1.01
C GLU A 117 -12.46 -22.77 0.50
N ILE A 118 -11.42 -22.01 0.88
CA ILE A 118 -11.16 -20.66 0.35
C ILE A 118 -10.98 -20.70 -1.17
N ASN A 119 -10.16 -21.63 -1.68
CA ASN A 119 -9.90 -21.76 -3.12
C ASN A 119 -11.13 -22.23 -3.92
N LEU A 120 -12.06 -22.93 -3.27
CA LEU A 120 -13.35 -23.32 -3.85
C LEU A 120 -14.40 -22.21 -3.80
N GLY A 121 -14.14 -21.13 -3.06
CA GLY A 121 -15.08 -20.03 -2.84
C GLY A 121 -16.11 -20.30 -1.74
N GLU A 122 -15.94 -21.37 -0.96
CA GLU A 122 -16.79 -21.76 0.17
C GLU A 122 -16.38 -21.00 1.44
N LEU A 123 -16.43 -19.67 1.35
CA LEU A 123 -15.88 -18.75 2.34
C LEU A 123 -16.53 -18.89 3.74
N ASP A 124 -17.84 -19.12 3.79
CA ASP A 124 -18.55 -19.34 5.07
C ASP A 124 -18.08 -20.63 5.75
N ALA A 125 -17.82 -21.70 4.98
CA ALA A 125 -17.33 -22.96 5.51
C ALA A 125 -15.90 -22.80 6.06
N ALA A 126 -15.03 -22.15 5.30
CA ALA A 126 -13.66 -21.83 5.71
C ALA A 126 -13.63 -21.01 7.03
N LYS A 127 -14.48 -19.99 7.16
CA LYS A 127 -14.58 -19.19 8.38
C LYS A 127 -15.02 -20.02 9.59
N ILE A 128 -16.09 -20.81 9.44
CA ILE A 128 -16.60 -21.69 10.51
C ILE A 128 -15.54 -22.71 10.95
N MET A 129 -14.84 -23.34 10.00
CA MET A 129 -13.76 -24.28 10.33
C MET A 129 -12.63 -23.61 11.11
N THR A 130 -12.27 -22.38 10.74
CA THR A 130 -11.23 -21.62 11.42
C THR A 130 -11.63 -21.26 12.85
N GLU A 131 -12.87 -20.79 13.06
CA GLU A 131 -13.41 -20.49 14.40
C GLU A 131 -13.40 -21.73 15.30
N GLN A 132 -13.87 -22.87 14.79
CA GLN A 132 -13.87 -24.13 15.52
C GLN A 132 -12.46 -24.58 15.90
N LEU A 133 -11.46 -24.31 15.07
CA LEU A 133 -10.07 -24.65 15.36
C LEU A 133 -9.43 -23.71 16.37
N MET A 134 -9.76 -22.42 16.33
CA MET A 134 -9.26 -21.45 17.33
C MET A 134 -9.74 -21.77 18.75
N ASP A 135 -10.91 -22.40 18.90
CA ASP A 135 -11.39 -22.91 20.20
C ASP A 135 -10.55 -24.07 20.75
N VAL A 136 -9.82 -24.78 19.88
CA VAL A 136 -9.04 -25.98 20.21
C VAL A 136 -7.53 -25.70 20.23
N TYR A 137 -7.04 -24.82 19.36
CA TYR A 137 -5.62 -24.53 19.14
C TYR A 137 -5.33 -23.03 19.30
N ASP A 138 -4.37 -22.70 20.16
CA ASP A 138 -3.82 -21.34 20.27
C ASP A 138 -2.68 -21.16 19.25
N SER A 139 -3.05 -20.85 18.00
CA SER A 139 -2.11 -20.69 16.87
C SER A 139 -2.18 -19.27 16.29
N GLU A 140 -1.03 -18.61 16.18
CA GLU A 140 -0.91 -17.31 15.49
C GLU A 140 -1.28 -17.40 14.01
N GLU A 141 -1.06 -18.56 13.38
CA GLU A 141 -1.44 -18.80 11.99
C GLU A 141 -2.97 -18.82 11.82
N LEU A 142 -3.69 -19.48 12.73
CA LEU A 142 -5.16 -19.47 12.74
C LEU A 142 -5.71 -18.08 13.05
N LYS A 143 -5.10 -17.35 14.00
CA LYS A 143 -5.51 -15.97 14.32
C LYS A 143 -5.30 -15.04 13.13
N SER A 144 -4.17 -15.18 12.43
CA SER A 144 -3.88 -14.41 11.22
C SER A 144 -4.88 -14.73 10.11
N LEU A 145 -5.13 -16.01 9.84
CA LEU A 145 -6.10 -16.44 8.84
C LEU A 145 -7.51 -15.96 9.18
N TYR A 146 -7.93 -16.06 10.45
CA TYR A 146 -9.21 -15.54 10.92
C TYR A 146 -9.34 -14.03 10.73
N ALA A 147 -8.29 -13.26 11.01
CA ALA A 147 -8.26 -11.82 10.79
C ALA A 147 -8.45 -11.46 9.30
N GLU A 148 -7.90 -12.25 8.38
CA GLU A 148 -8.11 -12.06 6.93
C GLU A 148 -9.55 -12.35 6.47
N MET A 149 -10.28 -13.20 7.20
CA MET A 149 -11.68 -13.54 6.92
C MET A 149 -12.69 -12.66 7.67
N ASN A 150 -12.25 -11.96 8.73
CA ASN A 150 -13.09 -11.14 9.57
C ASN A 150 -12.80 -9.65 9.36
N ILE A 151 -13.35 -9.11 8.27
CA ILE A 151 -13.16 -7.71 7.87
C ILE A 151 -14.17 -6.81 8.57
N ASP A 152 -13.69 -5.83 9.34
CA ASP A 152 -14.52 -4.86 10.07
C ASP A 152 -15.30 -3.90 9.15
N THR A 153 -16.45 -3.40 9.61
CA THR A 153 -17.22 -2.38 8.86
C THR A 153 -16.54 -1.00 8.90
N PRO A 154 -16.50 -0.24 7.78
CA PRO A 154 -15.86 1.09 7.74
C PRO A 154 -16.45 2.04 8.78
N VAL A 155 -15.57 2.70 9.56
CA VAL A 155 -15.96 3.67 10.58
C VAL A 155 -15.42 5.05 10.21
N PHE A 156 -16.33 6.00 10.08
CA PHE A 156 -15.98 7.38 9.74
C PHE A 156 -16.08 8.34 10.93
N ASN A 157 -15.33 9.44 10.87
CA ASN A 157 -15.23 10.49 11.90
C ASN A 157 -16.55 11.24 12.17
N ILE A 158 -17.47 11.26 11.21
CA ILE A 158 -18.76 11.96 11.30
C ILE A 158 -19.92 10.99 11.03
N ALA A 159 -21.04 11.22 11.71
CA ALA A 159 -22.25 10.44 11.56
C ALA A 159 -23.21 11.07 10.53
N SER A 160 -24.22 10.31 10.12
CA SER A 160 -25.38 10.83 9.41
C SER A 160 -26.02 12.02 10.13
N GLY A 161 -26.49 13.00 9.37
CA GLY A 161 -27.09 14.20 9.96
C GLY A 161 -27.22 15.37 9.00
N ALA A 162 -27.85 16.43 9.50
CA ALA A 162 -27.92 17.71 8.82
C ALA A 162 -26.73 18.58 9.25
N TYR A 163 -26.06 19.17 8.26
CA TYR A 163 -24.92 20.05 8.45
C TYR A 163 -25.15 21.34 7.66
N ASP A 164 -24.77 22.46 8.25
CA ASP A 164 -24.93 23.79 7.64
C ASP A 164 -23.84 24.12 6.62
N ASP A 165 -22.78 23.32 6.58
CA ASP A 165 -21.63 23.46 5.68
C ASP A 165 -21.10 22.08 5.23
N TYR A 166 -20.22 22.06 4.24
CA TYR A 166 -19.58 20.84 3.73
C TYR A 166 -18.93 20.04 4.86
N GLN A 167 -18.88 18.72 4.69
CA GLN A 167 -18.27 17.84 5.67
C GLN A 167 -17.13 17.04 5.05
N LEU A 168 -16.12 16.76 5.88
CA LEU A 168 -14.99 15.91 5.52
C LEU A 168 -15.11 14.57 6.25
N LEU A 169 -15.36 13.53 5.46
CA LEU A 169 -15.53 12.17 5.90
C LEU A 169 -14.19 11.41 5.85
N LEU A 170 -13.64 11.13 7.03
CA LEU A 170 -12.35 10.47 7.28
C LEU A 170 -12.57 9.08 7.85
N LEU A 171 -11.90 8.08 7.30
CA LEU A 171 -11.87 6.74 7.88
C LEU A 171 -11.04 6.75 9.17
N THR A 172 -11.52 6.10 10.22
CA THR A 172 -10.91 6.12 11.55
C THR A 172 -10.37 4.77 12.00
N ASN A 173 -10.78 3.68 11.34
CA ASN A 173 -10.28 2.34 11.58
C ASN A 173 -9.30 1.90 10.47
N THR A 174 -8.30 1.10 10.86
CA THR A 174 -7.27 0.57 9.97
C THR A 174 -7.69 -0.76 9.36
N TYR A 175 -7.42 -0.93 8.07
CA TYR A 175 -7.70 -2.14 7.31
C TYR A 175 -6.42 -2.77 6.80
N ASN A 176 -5.79 -3.58 7.64
CA ASN A 176 -4.68 -4.40 7.19
C ASN A 176 -5.25 -5.49 6.27
N ASN A 177 -4.73 -5.59 5.04
CA ASN A 177 -5.15 -6.60 4.04
C ASN A 177 -6.58 -6.46 3.48
N ALA A 178 -7.18 -5.28 3.59
CA ALA A 178 -8.44 -4.96 2.92
C ALA A 178 -8.44 -3.54 2.38
N TYR A 179 -9.31 -3.29 1.40
CA TYR A 179 -9.47 -1.97 0.79
C TYR A 179 -10.91 -1.51 0.96
N VAL A 180 -11.10 -0.26 1.36
CA VAL A 180 -12.44 0.33 1.47
C VAL A 180 -12.86 0.90 0.13
N ARG A 181 -14.05 0.51 -0.34
CA ARG A 181 -14.69 1.07 -1.54
C ARG A 181 -15.97 1.78 -1.14
N TYR A 182 -16.31 2.84 -1.86
CA TYR A 182 -17.51 3.63 -1.58
C TYR A 182 -18.23 4.08 -2.84
N THR A 183 -19.48 4.50 -2.65
CA THR A 183 -20.36 5.08 -3.66
C THR A 183 -21.08 6.29 -3.09
N THR A 184 -21.43 7.22 -3.96
CA THR A 184 -22.20 8.44 -3.63
C THR A 184 -23.58 8.47 -4.27
N ASP A 185 -23.84 7.54 -5.20
CA ASP A 185 -25.07 7.43 -5.99
C ASP A 185 -26.17 6.62 -5.27
N GLY A 186 -25.89 6.17 -4.04
CA GLY A 186 -26.78 5.34 -3.24
C GLY A 186 -26.79 3.86 -3.62
N ASN A 187 -25.95 3.40 -4.56
CA ASN A 187 -25.79 1.97 -4.86
C ASN A 187 -24.86 1.29 -3.86
N GLU A 188 -25.00 -0.01 -3.66
CA GLU A 188 -24.11 -0.76 -2.77
C GLU A 188 -22.71 -0.83 -3.39
N PRO A 189 -21.62 -0.57 -2.63
CA PRO A 189 -20.28 -0.65 -3.17
C PRO A 189 -19.94 -2.05 -3.65
N THR A 190 -19.26 -2.11 -4.79
CA THR A 190 -18.67 -3.30 -5.41
C THR A 190 -17.14 -3.16 -5.47
N ILE A 191 -16.44 -4.22 -5.87
CA ILE A 191 -14.98 -4.18 -6.03
C ILE A 191 -14.50 -3.14 -7.07
N ASP A 192 -15.38 -2.80 -8.03
CA ASP A 192 -15.14 -1.81 -9.07
C ASP A 192 -15.55 -0.39 -8.66
N SER A 193 -16.17 -0.22 -7.48
CA SER A 193 -16.56 1.10 -6.97
C SER A 193 -15.35 1.95 -6.61
N GLN A 194 -15.57 3.22 -6.26
CA GLN A 194 -14.48 4.14 -6.01
C GLN A 194 -13.64 3.68 -4.81
N LEU A 195 -12.32 3.58 -4.98
CA LEU A 195 -11.40 3.28 -3.90
C LEU A 195 -11.35 4.46 -2.93
N TYR A 196 -11.48 4.19 -1.64
CA TYR A 196 -11.13 5.15 -0.61
C TYR A 196 -9.60 5.27 -0.57
N SER A 197 -9.07 6.32 -1.20
CA SER A 197 -7.66 6.69 -1.14
C SER A 197 -7.41 7.90 -0.23
N ASP A 198 -8.42 8.76 -0.08
CA ASP A 198 -8.37 10.04 0.63
C ASP A 198 -9.74 10.35 1.24
N GLY A 199 -9.82 11.38 2.09
CA GLY A 199 -11.08 11.83 2.68
C GLY A 199 -12.13 12.22 1.64
N ILE A 200 -13.40 11.99 1.96
CA ILE A 200 -14.53 12.29 1.06
C ILE A 200 -15.15 13.64 1.45
N VAL A 201 -15.27 14.56 0.50
CA VAL A 201 -16.00 15.82 0.67
C VAL A 201 -17.48 15.56 0.44
N ILE A 202 -18.32 15.92 1.41
CA ILE A 202 -19.78 15.88 1.32
C ILE A 202 -20.29 17.31 1.15
N SER A 203 -21.00 17.58 0.06
CA SER A 203 -21.51 18.91 -0.29
C SER A 203 -22.92 18.85 -0.86
N TYR A 204 -23.60 19.98 -0.89
CA TYR A 204 -24.94 20.11 -1.47
C TYR A 204 -25.00 19.65 -2.94
N PRO A 205 -26.11 19.06 -3.43
CA PRO A 205 -27.30 18.61 -2.67
C PRO A 205 -27.23 17.15 -2.23
N GLU A 206 -26.15 16.44 -2.59
CA GLU A 206 -26.04 14.99 -2.56
C GLU A 206 -25.32 14.48 -1.30
N THR A 207 -25.71 13.28 -0.86
CA THR A 207 -25.90 13.15 0.58
C THR A 207 -25.92 11.69 1.07
N VAL A 208 -25.66 10.69 0.23
CA VAL A 208 -25.56 9.30 0.71
C VAL A 208 -24.19 8.74 0.40
N ILE A 209 -23.42 8.42 1.43
CA ILE A 209 -22.19 7.62 1.28
C ILE A 209 -22.50 6.20 1.71
N ARG A 210 -22.23 5.24 0.83
CA ARG A 210 -22.21 3.82 1.18
C ARG A 210 -20.78 3.34 1.07
N ALA A 211 -20.26 2.61 2.06
CA ALA A 211 -18.90 2.10 2.05
C ALA A 211 -18.85 0.64 2.52
N LYS A 212 -17.91 -0.12 1.97
CA LYS A 212 -17.67 -1.53 2.29
C LYS A 212 -16.20 -1.85 2.14
N ALA A 213 -15.65 -2.66 3.04
CA ALA A 213 -14.28 -3.14 2.96
C ALA A 213 -14.22 -4.48 2.21
N PHE A 214 -13.23 -4.62 1.33
CA PHE A 214 -13.00 -5.78 0.48
C PHE A 214 -11.64 -6.38 0.83
N GLY A 215 -11.64 -7.59 1.39
CA GLY A 215 -10.45 -8.36 1.74
C GLY A 215 -9.83 -9.06 0.54
N VAL A 216 -8.55 -9.42 0.66
CA VAL A 216 -7.75 -10.06 -0.41
C VAL A 216 -8.20 -11.47 -0.77
N LEU A 217 -8.88 -12.18 0.14
CA LEU A 217 -9.41 -13.54 -0.07
C LEU A 217 -10.87 -13.55 -0.56
N GLY A 218 -11.42 -12.39 -0.94
CA GLY A 218 -12.81 -12.26 -1.39
C GLY A 218 -13.85 -12.07 -0.28
N TYR A 219 -13.44 -12.13 0.99
CA TYR A 219 -14.28 -11.73 2.12
C TYR A 219 -14.57 -10.23 2.09
N MET A 220 -15.74 -9.86 2.57
CA MET A 220 -16.20 -8.47 2.59
C MET A 220 -16.79 -8.14 3.96
N SER A 221 -16.65 -6.89 4.39
CA SER A 221 -17.36 -6.41 5.57
C SER A 221 -18.85 -6.26 5.29
N GLU A 222 -19.63 -6.08 6.36
CA GLU A 222 -20.95 -5.44 6.24
C GLU A 222 -20.79 -4.04 5.65
N GLU A 223 -21.83 -3.58 4.96
CA GLU A 223 -21.89 -2.23 4.41
C GLU A 223 -22.26 -1.22 5.49
N ILE A 224 -21.63 -0.04 5.46
CA ILE A 224 -22.13 1.16 6.14
C ILE A 224 -22.79 2.10 5.16
N ARG A 225 -23.94 2.68 5.57
CA ARG A 225 -24.63 3.75 4.87
C ARG A 225 -24.74 4.98 5.76
N LEU A 226 -24.34 6.12 5.22
CA LEU A 226 -24.39 7.42 5.88
C LEU A 226 -25.23 8.39 5.05
N ASP A 227 -26.35 8.83 5.61
CA ASP A 227 -27.22 9.87 5.02
C ASP A 227 -26.90 11.25 5.64
N PHE A 228 -26.52 12.19 4.81
CA PHE A 228 -26.20 13.57 5.13
C PHE A 228 -27.33 14.49 4.67
N THR A 229 -27.37 15.73 5.12
CA THR A 229 -28.16 16.79 4.51
C THR A 229 -27.37 18.08 4.64
N ILE A 230 -26.74 18.51 3.56
CA ILE A 230 -26.01 19.78 3.55
C ILE A 230 -27.00 20.87 3.17
N THR A 231 -27.28 21.81 4.07
CA THR A 231 -28.41 22.76 3.92
C THR A 231 -28.07 23.95 3.03
N LYS A 232 -26.79 24.23 2.78
CA LYS A 232 -26.32 25.36 1.99
C LYS A 232 -25.61 24.89 0.71
N PRO A 233 -26.11 25.24 -0.50
CA PRO A 233 -25.32 25.12 -1.72
C PRO A 233 -24.08 25.99 -1.65
N ALA A 234 -22.95 25.50 -2.18
CA ALA A 234 -21.92 26.42 -2.68
C ALA A 234 -22.64 27.38 -3.64
N GLU A 235 -22.60 28.70 -3.39
CA GLU A 235 -23.15 29.63 -4.37
C GLU A 235 -22.37 29.44 -5.66
N VAL A 236 -23.04 28.92 -6.67
CA VAL A 236 -22.53 28.96 -8.04
C VAL A 236 -22.28 30.43 -8.32
N ILE A 237 -21.01 30.80 -8.54
CA ILE A 237 -20.59 32.12 -9.02
C ILE A 237 -21.25 32.32 -10.39
N SER A 238 -22.51 32.73 -10.37
CA SER A 238 -23.29 33.04 -11.54
C SER A 238 -23.52 34.53 -11.52
N SER A 239 -22.94 35.18 -12.53
CA SER A 239 -23.27 36.51 -13.04
C SER A 239 -22.69 37.74 -12.32
N ARG A 240 -21.42 38.03 -12.64
CA ARG A 240 -21.04 39.31 -13.27
C ARG A 240 -19.94 39.06 -14.30
N ASN A 241 -20.30 38.61 -15.50
CA ASN A 241 -19.42 38.61 -16.70
C ASN A 241 -17.98 38.07 -16.52
N TYR A 242 -17.77 36.91 -15.90
CA TYR A 242 -16.46 36.24 -15.91
C TYR A 242 -16.68 34.73 -16.09
N ASN A 243 -16.20 34.19 -17.21
CA ASN A 243 -16.29 32.78 -17.60
C ASN A 243 -14.88 32.20 -17.56
N SER A 244 -14.47 31.49 -16.49
CA SER A 244 -13.38 30.50 -16.51
C SER A 244 -13.01 30.01 -15.09
N TYR A 245 -12.64 28.72 -14.97
CA TYR A 245 -11.93 28.12 -13.82
C TYR A 245 -10.74 28.98 -13.34
N SER A 246 -10.10 29.73 -14.25
CA SER A 246 -9.03 30.70 -13.92
C SER A 246 -9.48 31.81 -12.97
N ASP A 247 -10.74 32.21 -13.01
CA ASP A 247 -11.23 33.36 -12.23
C ASP A 247 -11.57 32.97 -10.79
N THR A 248 -12.01 31.72 -10.60
CA THR A 248 -12.16 31.10 -9.27
C THR A 248 -10.79 30.99 -8.61
N LEU A 249 -9.78 30.48 -9.32
CA LEU A 249 -8.40 30.41 -8.84
C LEU A 249 -7.81 31.80 -8.56
N TYR A 250 -8.06 32.78 -9.42
CA TYR A 250 -7.64 34.16 -9.19
C TYR A 250 -8.29 34.76 -7.93
N SER A 251 -9.56 34.47 -7.69
CA SER A 251 -10.28 34.92 -6.49
C SER A 251 -9.80 34.21 -5.23
N ILE A 252 -9.54 32.91 -5.30
CA ILE A 252 -8.89 32.13 -4.24
C ILE A 252 -7.53 32.73 -3.91
N GLY A 253 -6.67 32.95 -4.92
CA GLY A 253 -5.37 33.57 -4.74
C GLY A 253 -5.47 34.96 -4.12
N ASN A 254 -6.44 35.77 -4.54
CA ASN A 254 -6.70 37.08 -3.92
C ASN A 254 -7.20 36.96 -2.47
N ASN A 255 -8.04 35.99 -2.12
CA ASN A 255 -8.46 35.78 -0.73
C ASN A 255 -7.29 35.35 0.12
N ILE A 256 -6.44 34.47 -0.43
CA ILE A 256 -5.20 34.01 0.19
C ILE A 256 -4.27 35.19 0.49
N LEU A 257 -4.04 36.05 -0.49
CA LEU A 257 -3.20 37.24 -0.35
C LEU A 257 -3.81 38.33 0.54
N ASN A 258 -5.13 38.53 0.48
CA ASN A 258 -5.83 39.58 1.23
C ASN A 258 -6.32 39.16 2.62
N LYS A 259 -6.14 37.89 3.00
CA LYS A 259 -6.61 37.31 4.28
C LYS A 259 -8.14 37.45 4.46
N SER A 260 -8.89 37.33 3.37
CA SER A 260 -10.35 37.55 3.33
C SER A 260 -11.11 36.22 3.33
N TRP A 261 -11.21 35.58 4.50
CA TRP A 261 -11.76 34.22 4.68
C TRP A 261 -13.26 34.17 5.01
N ASP A 262 -13.93 35.32 5.15
CA ASP A 262 -15.24 35.45 5.80
C ASP A 262 -16.46 34.96 4.98
N SER A 263 -16.28 34.18 3.91
CA SER A 263 -17.35 33.75 3.02
C SER A 263 -17.36 32.23 2.82
N ASP A 264 -18.44 31.58 3.29
CA ASP A 264 -18.63 30.12 3.28
C ASP A 264 -18.43 29.46 1.90
N ILE A 265 -18.74 30.16 0.81
CA ILE A 265 -18.60 29.64 -0.56
C ILE A 265 -17.13 29.35 -0.87
N TYR A 266 -16.26 30.31 -0.53
CA TYR A 266 -14.83 30.19 -0.73
C TYR A 266 -14.23 29.08 0.12
N ASN A 267 -14.81 28.73 1.28
CA ASN A 267 -14.32 27.62 2.10
C ASN A 267 -14.54 26.26 1.40
N TYR A 268 -15.65 26.09 0.67
CA TYR A 268 -15.89 24.88 -0.12
C TYR A 268 -14.94 24.76 -1.32
N GLU A 269 -14.67 25.85 -2.05
CA GLU A 269 -13.69 25.80 -3.14
C GLU A 269 -12.25 25.63 -2.62
N MET A 270 -11.91 26.26 -1.49
CA MET A 270 -10.63 26.06 -0.80
C MET A 270 -10.45 24.61 -0.36
N ALA A 271 -11.51 23.96 0.13
CA ALA A 271 -11.45 22.55 0.52
C ALA A 271 -11.21 21.60 -0.68
N GLN A 272 -11.47 22.05 -1.90
CA GLN A 272 -11.15 21.26 -3.10
C GLN A 272 -9.71 21.43 -3.57
N ILE A 273 -8.94 22.37 -3.02
CA ILE A 273 -7.54 22.57 -3.37
C ILE A 273 -6.73 21.34 -2.95
N ARG A 274 -5.96 20.78 -3.90
CA ARG A 274 -5.01 19.68 -3.67
C ARG A 274 -3.57 20.12 -3.78
N GLU A 275 -3.32 21.21 -4.51
CA GLU A 275 -1.98 21.71 -4.76
C GLU A 275 -1.98 23.22 -4.69
N LEU A 276 -0.99 23.79 -4.01
CA LEU A 276 -0.81 25.23 -3.92
C LEU A 276 0.68 25.58 -3.97
N TYR A 277 1.01 26.58 -4.79
CA TYR A 277 2.37 27.06 -5.00
C TYR A 277 2.41 28.58 -4.78
N MET A 278 3.21 29.02 -3.81
CA MET A 278 3.31 30.41 -3.37
C MET A 278 4.78 30.83 -3.27
N LEU A 279 5.14 31.92 -3.95
CA LEU A 279 6.49 32.49 -3.92
C LEU A 279 6.46 33.96 -3.53
N GLY A 280 7.13 34.27 -2.42
CA GLY A 280 7.23 35.63 -1.87
C GLY A 280 5.86 36.28 -1.66
N SER A 281 5.80 37.60 -1.78
CA SER A 281 4.59 38.40 -1.55
C SER A 281 3.70 38.59 -2.80
N TYR A 282 4.09 38.07 -3.97
CA TYR A 282 3.48 38.49 -5.24
C TYR A 282 3.13 37.39 -6.24
N ASN A 283 3.46 36.13 -6.01
CA ASN A 283 3.32 35.10 -7.04
C ASN A 283 2.70 33.80 -6.52
N ILE A 284 1.41 33.60 -6.80
CA ILE A 284 0.72 32.32 -6.65
C ILE A 284 0.55 31.76 -8.07
N SER A 285 1.14 30.59 -8.36
CA SER A 285 1.03 29.95 -9.68
C SER A 285 0.13 28.72 -9.65
N SER A 286 -0.66 28.54 -10.71
CA SER A 286 -1.45 27.33 -10.96
C SER A 286 -0.67 26.25 -11.71
N GLU A 287 0.49 26.60 -12.28
CA GLU A 287 1.44 25.60 -12.74
C GLU A 287 2.21 25.09 -11.53
N PRO A 288 2.43 23.77 -11.41
CA PRO A 288 3.32 23.25 -10.41
C PRO A 288 4.64 23.98 -10.56
N MET A 289 5.03 24.74 -9.53
CA MET A 289 6.44 24.66 -9.20
C MET A 289 6.62 23.21 -8.82
N THR A 290 7.05 22.38 -9.78
CA THR A 290 7.62 21.10 -9.41
C THR A 290 8.56 21.42 -8.27
N ALA A 291 8.33 20.82 -7.10
CA ALA A 291 9.38 20.71 -6.09
C ALA A 291 10.52 20.08 -6.86
N THR A 292 11.37 20.92 -7.43
CA THR A 292 12.38 20.51 -8.37
C THR A 292 13.44 20.06 -7.42
N PHE A 293 13.28 18.83 -6.91
CA PHE A 293 14.31 18.13 -6.19
C PHE A 293 15.49 18.16 -7.14
N CYS A 294 16.46 19.02 -6.79
CA CYS A 294 17.30 19.69 -7.76
C CYS A 294 18.29 18.69 -8.37
N ASN A 295 17.90 18.02 -9.45
CA ASN A 295 18.85 17.33 -10.32
C ASN A 295 19.49 18.36 -11.28
N GLY A 296 20.25 19.29 -10.71
CA GLY A 296 21.12 20.21 -11.46
C GLY A 296 20.82 21.70 -11.29
N TYR A 297 21.85 22.41 -10.82
CA TYR A 297 22.11 23.85 -10.92
C TYR A 297 21.24 24.78 -10.08
N TYR A 298 21.81 25.28 -8.96
CA TYR A 298 22.08 26.68 -8.57
C TYR A 298 21.31 27.89 -9.15
N ASN A 299 20.28 27.72 -9.97
CA ASN A 299 19.71 28.78 -10.80
C ASN A 299 18.18 28.72 -10.85
N MET A 300 17.51 28.57 -9.71
CA MET A 300 16.16 29.12 -9.58
C MET A 300 16.18 30.26 -8.57
N TYR A 301 16.25 31.46 -9.16
CA TYR A 301 16.10 32.81 -8.58
C TYR A 301 17.32 33.43 -7.88
N GLU A 302 18.44 33.49 -8.61
CA GLU A 302 19.42 34.59 -8.49
C GLU A 302 18.86 35.95 -9.01
N SER A 303 17.53 36.13 -9.03
CA SER A 303 16.92 37.41 -9.35
C SER A 303 16.82 38.23 -8.07
N ARG A 304 17.64 39.27 -8.01
CA ARG A 304 17.76 40.33 -7.01
C ARG A 304 16.47 41.16 -6.80
N TYR A 305 15.27 40.55 -6.83
CA TYR A 305 13.99 41.26 -6.97
C TYR A 305 12.76 40.60 -6.30
N THR A 306 12.89 39.61 -5.41
CA THR A 306 11.75 39.22 -4.55
C THR A 306 11.88 39.90 -3.19
N GLU A 307 10.97 40.85 -2.90
CA GLU A 307 10.73 41.25 -1.52
C GLU A 307 10.33 40.00 -0.73
N MET A 308 10.95 39.77 0.44
CA MET A 308 10.52 38.69 1.31
C MET A 308 9.05 38.88 1.65
N GLY A 309 8.26 37.82 1.52
CA GLY A 309 6.86 37.82 1.93
C GLY A 309 6.72 37.84 3.46
N ASP A 310 5.54 38.24 3.92
CA ASP A 310 5.08 38.14 5.31
C ASP A 310 3.75 37.38 5.32
N PHE A 311 3.79 36.18 4.74
CA PHE A 311 2.63 35.35 4.51
C PHE A 311 2.33 34.50 5.76
N ASN A 312 1.04 34.35 6.09
CA ASN A 312 0.59 33.45 7.16
C ASN A 312 -0.19 32.27 6.57
N LEU A 313 0.04 31.08 7.11
CA LEU A 313 -0.53 29.82 6.64
C LEU A 313 -1.93 29.53 7.21
N ASP A 314 -2.63 30.46 7.87
CA ASP A 314 -4.00 30.24 8.42
C ASP A 314 -4.99 29.60 7.41
N PHE A 315 -4.79 29.88 6.11
CA PHE A 315 -5.60 29.35 5.02
C PHE A 315 -5.67 27.83 4.98
N VAL A 316 -4.67 27.13 5.54
CA VAL A 316 -4.59 25.67 5.53
C VAL A 316 -5.75 25.03 6.31
N THR A 317 -6.33 25.76 7.25
CA THR A 317 -7.58 25.38 7.95
C THR A 317 -8.74 25.16 6.98
N TYR A 318 -8.71 25.86 5.83
CA TYR A 318 -9.72 25.78 4.79
C TYR A 318 -9.28 24.91 3.60
N THR A 319 -8.07 24.34 3.61
CA THR A 319 -7.58 23.40 2.58
C THR A 319 -7.21 22.04 3.19
N PRO A 320 -8.14 21.33 3.85
CA PRO A 320 -7.83 20.11 4.61
C PRO A 320 -7.32 18.92 3.77
N PHE A 321 -7.41 18.99 2.44
CA PHE A 321 -6.99 17.93 1.51
C PHE A 321 -5.74 18.30 0.70
N LEU A 322 -5.01 19.32 1.13
CA LEU A 322 -3.81 19.75 0.45
C LEU A 322 -2.79 18.61 0.43
N LYS A 323 -2.44 18.15 -0.77
CA LYS A 323 -1.42 17.10 -1.02
C LYS A 323 -0.06 17.69 -1.33
N THR A 324 -0.04 18.84 -1.98
CA THR A 324 1.20 19.55 -2.32
C THR A 324 1.12 21.00 -1.87
N LEU A 325 2.13 21.44 -1.12
CA LEU A 325 2.31 22.83 -0.74
C LEU A 325 3.75 23.24 -1.03
N SER A 326 3.92 24.27 -1.84
CA SER A 326 5.18 24.96 -1.99
C SER A 326 5.02 26.39 -1.51
N VAL A 327 5.81 26.78 -0.51
CA VAL A 327 5.97 28.15 -0.05
C VAL A 327 7.47 28.47 -0.13
N GLY A 328 7.79 29.72 -0.44
CA GLY A 328 9.18 30.16 -0.39
C GLY A 328 9.31 31.67 -0.30
N TYR A 329 10.51 32.10 0.07
CA TYR A 329 10.90 33.50 0.17
C TYR A 329 10.09 34.30 1.20
N GLN A 330 9.75 33.70 2.34
CA GLN A 330 9.11 34.36 3.46
C GLN A 330 10.14 34.85 4.48
N LYS A 331 9.82 35.96 5.16
CA LYS A 331 10.72 36.55 6.16
C LYS A 331 10.93 35.63 7.36
N GLU A 332 9.82 35.22 7.97
CA GLU A 332 9.73 34.27 9.08
C GLU A 332 8.38 33.56 8.94
N LEU A 333 8.39 32.32 8.46
CA LEU A 333 7.15 31.56 8.25
C LEU A 333 6.79 30.75 9.49
N ASP A 334 5.63 31.05 10.09
CA ASP A 334 5.07 30.23 11.17
C ASP A 334 4.49 28.93 10.60
N LEU A 335 5.05 27.80 11.03
CA LEU A 335 4.64 26.47 10.59
C LEU A 335 3.50 25.88 11.42
N THR A 336 3.10 26.52 12.52
CA THR A 336 2.05 26.02 13.43
C THR A 336 0.75 25.61 12.70
N PRO A 337 0.25 26.37 11.70
CA PRO A 337 -0.96 25.97 10.98
C PRO A 337 -0.82 24.65 10.22
N LEU A 338 0.39 24.25 9.83
CA LEU A 338 0.62 23.03 9.04
C LEU A 338 0.36 21.74 9.80
N ALA A 339 0.36 21.75 11.13
CA ALA A 339 0.30 20.54 11.96
C ALA A 339 -0.92 19.63 11.71
N ASN A 340 -1.99 20.17 11.10
CA ASN A 340 -3.23 19.44 10.81
C ASN A 340 -3.40 19.04 9.34
N LEU A 341 -2.38 19.20 8.49
CA LEU A 341 -2.44 18.77 7.09
C LEU A 341 -2.21 17.26 6.95
N HIS A 342 -3.21 16.47 7.35
CA HIS A 342 -3.13 15.00 7.40
C HIS A 342 -2.96 14.29 6.05
N TYR A 343 -3.09 15.01 4.93
CA TYR A 343 -3.01 14.47 3.57
C TYR A 343 -1.83 15.02 2.76
N ILE A 344 -0.96 15.82 3.38
CA ILE A 344 0.18 16.41 2.68
C ILE A 344 1.19 15.32 2.33
N GLU A 345 1.51 15.19 1.04
CA GLU A 345 2.49 14.24 0.52
C GLU A 345 3.79 14.96 0.12
N ASN A 346 3.68 16.20 -0.39
CA ASN A 346 4.79 16.99 -0.88
C ASN A 346 4.82 18.39 -0.24
N LEU A 347 5.89 18.71 0.47
CA LEU A 347 6.06 20.00 1.14
C LEU A 347 7.42 20.62 0.77
N SER A 348 7.38 21.85 0.27
CA SER A 348 8.57 22.66 -0.03
C SER A 348 8.44 24.00 0.66
N LEU A 349 9.39 24.32 1.55
CA LEU A 349 9.44 25.56 2.33
C LEU A 349 10.86 26.14 2.23
N LEU A 350 11.14 26.86 1.15
CA LEU A 350 12.50 27.27 0.78
C LEU A 350 12.74 28.74 1.12
N ASN A 351 13.81 29.02 1.85
CA ASN A 351 14.19 30.39 2.19
C ASN A 351 13.08 31.16 2.93
N ASP A 352 12.57 30.55 4.00
CA ASP A 352 11.40 31.00 4.75
C ASP A 352 11.74 31.41 6.20
N GLY A 353 13.03 31.52 6.53
CA GLY A 353 13.49 31.90 7.87
C GLY A 353 13.19 30.84 8.95
N ILE A 354 12.96 29.59 8.56
CA ILE A 354 12.53 28.52 9.47
C ILE A 354 13.68 28.10 10.39
N THR A 355 13.39 27.96 11.67
CA THR A 355 14.32 27.45 12.69
C THR A 355 13.75 26.27 13.46
N ASP A 356 12.44 26.32 13.77
CA ASP A 356 11.70 25.25 14.41
C ASP A 356 10.81 24.51 13.40
N ILE A 357 11.01 23.20 13.29
CA ILE A 357 10.23 22.29 12.45
C ILE A 357 9.36 21.32 13.26
N SER A 358 9.21 21.56 14.57
CA SER A 358 8.35 20.75 15.45
C SER A 358 6.91 20.59 14.96
N PRO A 359 6.26 21.57 14.29
CA PRO A 359 4.92 21.40 13.75
C PRO A 359 4.81 20.34 12.64
N LEU A 360 5.93 19.95 12.02
CA LEU A 360 5.93 18.95 10.94
C LEU A 360 5.92 17.50 11.47
N SER A 361 6.14 17.28 12.77
CA SER A 361 6.36 15.94 13.35
C SER A 361 5.20 14.95 13.19
N GLY A 362 3.97 15.45 13.01
CA GLY A 362 2.77 14.64 12.82
C GLY A 362 2.39 14.37 11.37
N LEU A 363 3.13 14.90 10.38
CA LEU A 363 2.78 14.83 8.96
C LEU A 363 3.22 13.52 8.31
N THR A 364 2.79 12.38 8.88
CA THR A 364 3.30 11.03 8.56
C THR A 364 3.00 10.56 7.14
N THR A 365 2.19 11.30 6.37
CA THR A 365 1.93 11.04 4.94
C THR A 365 2.96 11.66 4.01
N LEU A 366 3.89 12.47 4.51
CA LEU A 366 4.92 13.12 3.70
C LEU A 366 5.83 12.10 3.02
N LYS A 367 5.97 12.24 1.70
CA LYS A 367 6.92 11.50 0.86
C LYS A 367 8.08 12.38 0.41
N MET A 368 7.82 13.68 0.25
CA MET A 368 8.78 14.64 -0.29
C MET A 368 8.83 15.88 0.60
N LEU A 369 10.00 16.21 1.13
CA LEU A 369 10.21 17.36 1.99
C LEU A 369 11.46 18.15 1.57
N ALA A 370 11.29 19.43 1.24
CA ALA A 370 12.37 20.36 0.94
C ALA A 370 12.34 21.55 1.90
N LEU A 371 13.41 21.71 2.67
CA LEU A 371 13.60 22.71 3.72
C LEU A 371 14.90 23.50 3.51
N GLY A 372 15.38 23.59 2.28
CA GLY A 372 16.63 24.25 1.96
C GLY A 372 16.62 25.77 2.21
N TRP A 373 17.80 26.33 2.46
CA TRP A 373 18.00 27.78 2.69
C TRP A 373 17.27 28.30 3.94
N ASN A 374 17.19 27.49 4.99
CA ASN A 374 16.62 27.89 6.28
C ASN A 374 17.73 27.98 7.35
N SER A 375 17.35 28.03 8.63
CA SER A 375 18.26 28.08 9.77
C SER A 375 18.00 26.92 10.74
N ILE A 376 17.70 25.74 10.20
CA ILE A 376 17.37 24.54 10.97
C ILE A 376 18.66 23.92 11.53
N SER A 377 18.66 23.60 12.83
CA SER A 377 19.77 22.91 13.49
C SER A 377 19.36 21.56 14.11
N ASP A 378 18.06 21.32 14.31
CA ASP A 378 17.50 20.11 14.90
C ASP A 378 16.53 19.43 13.92
N VAL A 379 16.83 18.19 13.54
CA VAL A 379 16.02 17.36 12.64
C VAL A 379 15.20 16.30 13.39
N SER A 380 15.24 16.28 14.72
CA SER A 380 14.52 15.29 15.53
C SER A 380 13.01 15.25 15.30
N PRO A 381 12.31 16.36 14.95
CA PRO A 381 10.90 16.30 14.59
C PRO A 381 10.59 15.42 13.37
N LEU A 382 11.57 15.16 12.49
CA LEU A 382 11.35 14.39 11.26
C LEU A 382 11.35 12.87 11.50
N PHE A 383 11.82 12.39 12.65
CA PHE A 383 12.10 10.97 12.88
C PHE A 383 10.88 10.03 12.80
N ALA A 384 9.66 10.57 12.88
CA ALA A 384 8.42 9.81 12.76
C ALA A 384 7.87 9.75 11.33
N LEU A 385 8.48 10.47 10.37
CA LEU A 385 8.01 10.57 8.98
C LEU A 385 8.50 9.38 8.15
N THR A 386 8.13 8.16 8.54
CA THR A 386 8.71 6.91 7.99
C THR A 386 8.40 6.66 6.52
N GLU A 387 7.39 7.33 5.96
CA GLU A 387 7.02 7.29 4.53
C GLU A 387 7.86 8.23 3.66
N LEU A 388 8.80 9.00 4.25
CA LEU A 388 9.58 9.98 3.50
C LEU A 388 10.57 9.30 2.54
N GLU A 389 10.45 9.61 1.25
CA GLU A 389 11.27 9.07 0.15
C GLU A 389 12.38 10.04 -0.28
N SER A 390 12.15 11.35 -0.11
CA SER A 390 13.06 12.41 -0.53
C SER A 390 13.13 13.55 0.49
N LEU A 391 14.35 13.87 0.95
CA LEU A 391 14.61 14.90 1.95
C LEU A 391 15.73 15.86 1.51
N GLY A 392 15.38 17.13 1.37
CA GLY A 392 16.31 18.22 1.10
C GLY A 392 16.45 19.17 2.28
N LEU A 393 17.67 19.30 2.80
CA LEU A 393 18.05 20.10 3.97
C LEU A 393 19.26 21.01 3.67
N TRP A 394 19.55 21.27 2.39
CA TRP A 394 20.75 22.02 2.02
C TRP A 394 20.74 23.48 2.54
N ASN A 395 21.91 24.03 2.85
CA ASN A 395 22.05 25.40 3.37
C ASN A 395 21.19 25.62 4.63
N ASN A 396 21.48 24.84 5.67
CA ASN A 396 20.92 24.97 7.00
C ASN A 396 22.08 25.07 8.02
N GLN A 397 21.79 24.82 9.30
CA GLN A 397 22.75 24.89 10.40
C GLN A 397 22.98 23.52 11.05
N LEU A 398 22.87 22.43 10.27
CA LEU A 398 23.00 21.07 10.77
C LEU A 398 24.45 20.73 11.10
N SER A 399 24.70 20.18 12.28
CA SER A 399 25.98 19.57 12.65
C SER A 399 25.90 18.07 12.90
N ASP A 400 24.69 17.57 13.15
CA ASP A 400 24.34 16.19 13.43
C ASP A 400 23.10 15.81 12.62
N ILE A 401 23.12 14.62 12.05
CA ILE A 401 22.04 14.03 11.25
C ILE A 401 21.61 12.66 11.80
N GLY A 402 22.14 12.25 12.95
CA GLY A 402 21.75 11.02 13.61
C GLY A 402 20.25 11.00 13.90
N GLY A 403 19.62 9.83 13.78
CA GLY A 403 18.19 9.62 13.84
C GLY A 403 17.49 9.66 12.48
N LEU A 404 18.10 10.25 11.44
CA LEU A 404 17.53 10.20 10.08
C LEU A 404 17.47 8.76 9.53
N GLU A 405 18.26 7.82 10.06
CA GLU A 405 18.19 6.40 9.68
C GLU A 405 16.82 5.76 9.93
N LYS A 406 15.96 6.38 10.75
CA LYS A 406 14.57 5.95 10.96
C LYS A 406 13.68 6.15 9.73
N LEU A 407 14.11 7.00 8.78
CA LEU A 407 13.42 7.25 7.51
C LEU A 407 13.73 6.11 6.54
N SER A 408 13.18 4.92 6.81
CA SER A 408 13.56 3.68 6.10
C SER A 408 13.23 3.68 4.60
N GLN A 409 12.30 4.54 4.15
CA GLN A 409 11.93 4.68 2.73
C GLN A 409 12.82 5.69 1.98
N LEU A 410 13.74 6.37 2.66
CA LEU A 410 14.50 7.47 2.05
C LEU A 410 15.43 6.96 0.94
N THR A 411 15.26 7.54 -0.25
CA THR A 411 16.06 7.26 -1.45
C THR A 411 16.96 8.42 -1.83
N TYR A 412 16.58 9.64 -1.46
CA TYR A 412 17.31 10.88 -1.73
C TYR A 412 17.51 11.67 -0.44
N LEU A 413 18.77 12.03 -0.16
CA LEU A 413 19.14 12.91 0.95
C LEU A 413 20.13 13.99 0.47
N ASP A 414 19.74 15.26 0.62
CA ASP A 414 20.61 16.40 0.41
C ASP A 414 20.80 17.19 1.69
N ILE A 415 22.02 17.18 2.21
CA ILE A 415 22.47 17.93 3.38
C ILE A 415 23.63 18.87 3.02
N ALA A 416 23.78 19.23 1.74
CA ALA A 416 24.86 20.10 1.29
C ALA A 416 24.86 21.46 2.00
N TYR A 417 26.00 22.13 2.09
CA TYR A 417 26.12 23.45 2.74
C TYR A 417 25.62 23.46 4.19
N ASN A 418 26.07 22.50 4.99
CA ASN A 418 25.82 22.46 6.42
C ASN A 418 27.16 22.41 7.18
N GLY A 419 27.10 22.12 8.48
CA GLY A 419 28.26 21.91 9.35
C GLY A 419 28.44 20.45 9.78
N VAL A 420 27.90 19.49 9.02
CA VAL A 420 27.90 18.06 9.39
C VAL A 420 29.32 17.51 9.41
N THR A 421 29.62 16.73 10.45
CA THR A 421 30.96 16.15 10.65
C THR A 421 30.97 14.62 10.57
N GLN A 422 29.85 13.97 10.83
CA GLN A 422 29.71 12.52 10.88
C GLN A 422 28.46 12.09 10.12
N ILE A 423 28.54 10.94 9.45
CA ILE A 423 27.45 10.39 8.61
C ILE A 423 27.23 8.90 8.88
N ASP A 424 27.54 8.41 10.09
CA ASP A 424 27.49 6.97 10.41
C ASP A 424 26.09 6.35 10.19
N CYS A 425 25.05 7.16 10.40
CA CYS A 425 23.64 6.77 10.24
C CYS A 425 23.29 6.30 8.82
N VAL A 426 24.00 6.76 7.79
CA VAL A 426 23.67 6.42 6.38
C VAL A 426 23.88 4.93 6.08
N SER A 427 24.72 4.24 6.86
CA SER A 427 24.89 2.77 6.77
C SER A 427 23.60 2.00 7.08
N GLN A 428 22.67 2.63 7.81
CA GLN A 428 21.39 2.07 8.23
C GLN A 428 20.22 2.52 7.33
N MET A 429 20.50 3.16 6.19
CA MET A 429 19.49 3.62 5.22
C MET A 429 19.50 2.69 3.98
N PRO A 430 18.77 1.56 4.00
CA PRO A 430 18.90 0.50 2.99
C PRO A 430 18.39 0.86 1.59
N ASN A 431 17.64 1.97 1.47
CA ASN A 431 17.05 2.45 0.22
C ASN A 431 17.76 3.67 -0.36
N LEU A 432 18.78 4.21 0.34
CA LEU A 432 19.45 5.43 -0.08
C LEU A 432 20.20 5.22 -1.41
N ASN A 433 19.80 5.99 -2.42
CA ASN A 433 20.30 5.93 -3.78
C ASN A 433 21.12 7.17 -4.15
N GLU A 434 20.70 8.33 -3.65
CA GLU A 434 21.32 9.62 -3.97
C GLU A 434 21.62 10.39 -2.68
N LEU A 435 22.89 10.75 -2.52
CA LEU A 435 23.40 11.42 -1.33
C LEU A 435 24.26 12.63 -1.71
N TRP A 436 23.85 13.81 -1.24
CA TRP A 436 24.56 15.06 -1.44
C TRP A 436 25.04 15.58 -0.08
N ILE A 437 26.36 15.55 0.11
CA ILE A 437 27.03 15.93 1.35
C ILE A 437 28.07 17.02 1.13
N ASN A 438 28.16 17.59 -0.09
CA ASN A 438 29.16 18.61 -0.41
C ASN A 438 29.05 19.85 0.48
N ASN A 439 30.18 20.55 0.65
CA ASN A 439 30.27 21.76 1.49
C ASN A 439 29.85 21.46 2.95
N ASN A 440 30.46 20.44 3.53
CA ASN A 440 30.34 20.06 4.94
C ASN A 440 31.74 19.94 5.57
N ARG A 441 31.85 19.27 6.72
CA ARG A 441 33.11 19.04 7.46
C ARG A 441 33.33 17.54 7.71
N ILE A 442 32.90 16.70 6.79
CA ILE A 442 33.00 15.24 6.90
C ILE A 442 34.42 14.82 6.54
N SER A 443 35.01 13.95 7.35
CA SER A 443 36.33 13.34 7.08
C SER A 443 36.27 11.82 6.95
N ASP A 444 35.35 11.18 7.66
CA ASP A 444 35.16 9.72 7.65
C ASP A 444 33.95 9.37 6.78
N ILE A 445 34.17 8.52 5.79
CA ILE A 445 33.14 7.99 4.87
C ILE A 445 33.05 6.47 4.93
N SER A 446 33.56 5.84 5.98
CA SER A 446 33.53 4.39 6.15
C SER A 446 32.12 3.82 6.10
N SER A 447 31.13 4.54 6.63
CA SER A 447 29.71 4.18 6.60
C SER A 447 29.12 4.04 5.20
N LEU A 448 29.70 4.71 4.19
CA LEU A 448 29.24 4.63 2.81
C LEU A 448 29.56 3.27 2.17
N GLY A 449 30.52 2.51 2.71
CA GLY A 449 30.87 1.18 2.19
C GLY A 449 29.72 0.18 2.21
N ASP A 450 28.77 0.35 3.14
CA ASP A 450 27.60 -0.51 3.31
C ASP A 450 26.39 -0.05 2.47
N CYS A 451 26.45 1.14 1.87
CA CYS A 451 25.37 1.73 1.07
C CYS A 451 25.29 1.10 -0.34
N THR A 452 24.96 -0.18 -0.41
CA THR A 452 24.95 -0.99 -1.66
C THR A 452 23.97 -0.52 -2.73
N LYS A 453 22.99 0.34 -2.42
CA LYS A 453 22.09 0.95 -3.40
C LYS A 453 22.50 2.36 -3.85
N LEU A 454 23.58 2.91 -3.29
CA LEU A 454 24.02 4.27 -3.59
C LEU A 454 24.55 4.36 -5.03
N MET A 455 23.94 5.23 -5.84
CA MET A 455 24.28 5.42 -7.25
C MET A 455 24.76 6.85 -7.54
N VAL A 456 24.41 7.82 -6.69
CA VAL A 456 24.83 9.21 -6.81
C VAL A 456 25.45 9.67 -5.49
N LEU A 457 26.69 10.16 -5.55
CA LEU A 457 27.41 10.71 -4.41
C LEU A 457 28.08 12.02 -4.80
N ILE A 458 27.59 13.14 -4.25
CA ILE A 458 28.20 14.46 -4.39
C ILE A 458 28.82 14.85 -3.05
N GLN A 459 30.15 14.94 -2.97
CA GLN A 459 30.86 15.12 -1.70
C GLN A 459 31.91 16.23 -1.67
N ASN A 460 32.12 16.95 -2.76
CA ASN A 460 33.13 18.01 -2.85
C ASN A 460 33.09 19.01 -1.69
N ASP A 461 34.23 19.64 -1.41
CA ASP A 461 34.36 20.61 -0.32
C ASP A 461 34.03 20.00 1.07
N ASN A 462 34.56 18.80 1.31
CA ASN A 462 34.65 18.16 2.62
C ASN A 462 36.13 18.01 3.06
N GLN A 463 36.37 17.26 4.13
CA GLN A 463 37.70 16.95 4.69
C GLN A 463 38.10 15.48 4.43
N ILE A 464 37.63 14.89 3.35
CA ILE A 464 37.84 13.48 3.00
C ILE A 464 39.19 13.31 2.28
N ASP A 465 40.05 12.45 2.82
CA ASP A 465 41.35 12.09 2.26
C ASP A 465 41.52 10.59 1.96
N ASP A 466 40.70 9.72 2.56
CA ASP A 466 40.67 8.28 2.31
C ASP A 466 39.37 7.81 1.64
N TYR A 467 39.47 7.42 0.36
CA TYR A 467 38.37 6.85 -0.43
C TYR A 467 38.39 5.32 -0.49
N SER A 468 39.32 4.66 0.22
CA SER A 468 39.37 3.20 0.27
C SER A 468 38.07 2.53 0.74
N PRO A 469 37.27 3.11 1.67
CA PRO A 469 36.04 2.45 2.14
C PRO A 469 34.95 2.31 1.07
N ILE A 470 34.89 3.24 0.11
CA ILE A 470 33.85 3.23 -0.94
C ILE A 470 34.29 2.51 -2.22
N LYS A 471 35.49 1.91 -2.24
CA LYS A 471 35.99 1.19 -3.41
C LYS A 471 35.07 0.05 -3.85
N GLY A 472 34.37 -0.59 -2.91
CA GLY A 472 33.41 -1.66 -3.20
C GLY A 472 32.19 -1.21 -4.00
N ILE A 473 31.76 0.05 -3.82
CA ILE A 473 30.61 0.65 -4.51
C ILE A 473 31.03 1.60 -5.65
N ALA A 474 32.32 1.76 -5.91
CA ALA A 474 32.84 2.66 -6.93
C ALA A 474 32.20 2.48 -8.32
N ASN A 475 32.01 1.22 -8.73
CA ASN A 475 31.55 0.88 -10.08
C ASN A 475 30.05 1.10 -10.30
N GLN A 476 29.25 1.24 -9.24
CA GLN A 476 27.81 1.53 -9.34
C GLN A 476 27.49 3.02 -9.29
N LEU A 477 28.43 3.85 -8.82
CA LEU A 477 28.28 5.30 -8.81
C LEU A 477 28.35 5.84 -10.25
N TYR A 478 27.22 6.22 -10.84
CA TYR A 478 27.18 6.77 -12.20
C TYR A 478 27.31 8.30 -12.23
N LYS A 479 27.13 8.97 -11.08
CA LYS A 479 27.38 10.40 -10.90
C LYS A 479 28.12 10.63 -9.58
N THR A 480 29.38 10.99 -9.69
CA THR A 480 30.22 11.32 -8.53
C THR A 480 31.31 12.33 -8.88
N ASP A 481 31.72 13.10 -7.88
CA ASP A 481 32.83 14.07 -7.93
C ASP A 481 34.11 13.52 -7.25
N VAL A 482 34.13 12.23 -6.90
CA VAL A 482 35.30 11.53 -6.38
C VAL A 482 36.39 11.44 -7.47
N ASN A 483 37.60 11.89 -7.13
CA ASN A 483 38.79 11.67 -7.95
C ASN A 483 39.45 10.35 -7.53
N TRP A 484 39.13 9.27 -8.25
CA TRP A 484 39.61 7.89 -7.99
C TRP A 484 41.13 7.69 -8.07
#